data_AF-A0A6A5R2B5-F1
#
_entry.id   AF-A0A6A5R2B5-F1
#
_cell.length_a   1.000
_cell.length_b   1.000
_cell.length_c   1.000
_cell.angle_alpha   90.00
_cell.angle_beta   90.00
_cell.angle_gamma   90.00
#
_symmetry.space_group_name_H-M   'P 1'
#
loop_
_entity.id
_entity.type
_entity.pdbx_description
1 polymer ?
#
loop_
_entity_poly.entity_id
_entity_poly.type
_entity_poly.pdbx_seq_one_letter_code
_entity_poly.pdbx_strand_id
1 'polypeptide(L)' 'VFVTPESAVGEAFATFLNRLRATRQLDRIVIDECHIVLNCRYTFRKQMQQLGRLAAAET' A
#
# COMPACT_ATOMS: atom_id res chain seq x y z
N VAL A 1 -1.06 10.39 6.07
CA VAL A 1 -2.06 10.46 4.98
C VAL A 1 -2.88 9.18 5.04
N PHE A 2 -4.20 9.26 5.03
CA PHE A 2 -5.07 8.07 4.97
C PHE A 2 -5.64 7.93 3.56
N VAL A 3 -5.58 6.71 3.02
CA VAL A 3 -6.05 6.40 1.68
C VAL A 3 -6.75 5.05 1.69
N THR A 4 -7.68 4.87 0.76
CA THR A 4 -8.28 3.55 0.53
C THR A 4 -7.30 2.68 -0.28
N PRO A 5 -7.39 1.35 -0.17
CA PRO A 5 -6.53 0.45 -0.94
C PRO A 5 -6.67 0.65 -2.45
N GLU A 6 -7.85 1.01 -2.95
CA GLU A 6 -8.10 1.27 -4.36
C GLU A 6 -7.31 2.47 -4.90
N SER A 7 -7.19 3.54 -4.09
CA SER A 7 -6.37 4.70 -4.45
C SER A 7 -4.87 4.43 -4.29
N ALA A 8 -4.50 3.59 -3.32
CA ALA A 8 -3.10 3.30 -3.00
C ALA A 8 -2.38 2.42 -4.03
N VAL A 9 -3.13 1.61 -4.81
CA VAL A 9 -2.54 0.75 -5.85
C VAL A 9 -2.36 1.45 -7.20
N GLY A 10 -2.83 2.68 -7.34
CA GLY A 10 -2.71 3.45 -8.58
C GLY A 10 -1.31 3.98 -8.84
N GLU A 11 -0.95 4.14 -10.12
CA GLU A 11 0.36 4.66 -10.55
C GLU A 11 0.67 6.06 -10.01
N ALA A 12 -0.34 6.93 -9.94
CA ALA A 12 -0.20 8.26 -9.36
C ALA A 12 0.24 8.20 -7.89
N PHE A 13 -0.32 7.26 -7.12
CA PHE A 13 0.04 7.08 -5.72
C PHE A 13 1.43 6.47 -5.57
N ALA A 14 1.81 5.53 -6.44
CA ALA A 14 3.17 4.97 -6.47
C ALA A 14 4.22 6.07 -6.77
N THR A 15 3.95 6.94 -7.74
CA THR A 15 4.82 8.09 -8.06
C THR A 15 4.96 9.04 -6.87
N PHE A 16 3.84 9.34 -6.20
CA PHE A 16 3.83 10.14 -4.98
C PHE A 16 4.67 9.51 -3.85
N LEU A 17 4.49 8.21 -3.58
CA LEU A 17 5.25 7.46 -2.59
C LEU A 17 6.75 7.46 -2.90
N ASN A 18 7.12 7.21 -4.16
CA ASN A 18 8.52 7.21 -4.59
C ASN A 18 9.18 8.58 -4.41
N ARG A 19 8.44 9.68 -4.66
CA ARG A 19 8.94 11.03 -4.39
C ARG A 19 9.23 11.24 -2.89
N LEU A 20 8.31 10.82 -2.01
CA LEU A 20 8.51 10.94 -0.56
C LEU A 20 9.69 10.10 -0.08
N ARG A 21 9.92 8.91 -0.67
CA ARG A 21 11.11 8.10 -0.39
C ARG A 21 12.39 8.79 -0.82
N ALA A 22 12.43 9.28 -2.07
CA ALA A 22 13.61 9.95 -2.63
C ALA A 22 14.02 11.19 -1.83
N THR A 23 13.05 11.91 -1.26
CA THR A 23 13.29 13.09 -0.43
C THR A 23 13.43 12.78 1.07
N ARG A 24 13.44 11.49 1.46
CA ARG A 24 13.49 11.03 2.87
C ARG A 24 12.40 11.63 3.76
N GLN A 25 11.21 11.82 3.20
CA GLN A 25 10.01 12.32 3.90
C GLN A 25 9.01 11.21 4.23
N LEU A 26 9.35 9.96 3.92
CA LEU A 26 8.54 8.79 4.27
C LEU A 26 9.18 8.04 5.44
N ASP A 27 8.62 8.23 6.64
CA ASP A 27 9.10 7.53 7.84
C ASP A 27 8.49 6.13 8.02
N ARG A 28 7.23 5.95 7.62
CA ARG A 28 6.45 4.75 7.91
C ARG A 28 5.29 4.55 6.94
N ILE A 29 4.99 3.29 6.65
CA ILE A 29 3.73 2.85 6.02
C ILE A 29 2.98 1.99 7.04
N VAL A 30 1.69 2.28 7.29
CA VAL A 30 0.80 1.46 8.12
C VAL A 30 -0.33 0.95 7.25
N ILE A 31 -0.56 -0.36 7.27
CA ILE A 31 -1.68 -1.00 6.60
C ILE A 31 -2.67 -1.41 7.69
N ASP A 32 -3.77 -0.66 7.76
CA ASP A 32 -4.88 -1.00 8.64
C ASP A 32 -5.69 -2.17 8.07
N GLU A 33 -6.36 -2.92 8.94
CA GLU A 33 -7.19 -4.08 8.58
C GLU A 33 -6.48 -5.12 7.70
N CYS A 34 -5.19 -5.34 7.96
CA CYS A 34 -4.35 -6.24 7.17
C CYS A 34 -4.86 -7.70 7.15
N HIS A 35 -5.64 -8.10 8.16
CA HIS A 35 -6.24 -9.43 8.26
C HIS A 35 -7.20 -9.75 7.09
N ILE A 36 -7.71 -8.73 6.39
CA ILE A 36 -8.54 -8.88 5.17
C ILE A 36 -7.81 -9.69 4.09
N VAL A 37 -6.48 -9.60 4.01
CA VAL A 37 -5.67 -10.34 3.03
C VAL A 37 -5.80 -11.86 3.20
N LEU A 38 -6.10 -12.33 4.41
CA LEU A 38 -6.25 -13.76 4.72
C LEU A 38 -7.61 -14.33 4.34
N ASN A 39 -8.53 -13.50 3.85
CA ASN A 39 -9.87 -13.96 3.49
C ASN A 39 -9.81 -14.93 2.30
N CYS A 40 -10.28 -16.17 2.50
CA CYS A 40 -10.30 -17.22 1.46
C CYS A 40 -11.19 -16.85 0.26
N ARG A 41 -12.10 -15.87 0.42
CA ARG A 41 -12.87 -15.32 -0.70
C ARG A 41 -12.02 -14.32 -1.46
N TYR A 42 -11.38 -14.80 -2.54
CA TYR A 42 -10.55 -14.03 -3.48
C TYR A 42 -11.21 -12.78 -4.10
N THR A 43 -12.48 -12.49 -3.82
CA THR A 43 -13.23 -11.36 -4.39
C THR A 43 -13.28 -10.13 -3.48
N PHE A 44 -12.96 -10.25 -2.20
CA PHE A 44 -13.06 -9.13 -1.27
C PHE A 44 -11.77 -8.30 -1.27
N ARG A 45 -11.84 -7.04 -1.75
CA ARG A 45 -10.78 -6.03 -1.67
C ARG A 45 -9.40 -6.52 -2.14
N LYS A 46 -9.33 -7.08 -3.35
CA LYS A 46 -8.11 -7.61 -3.99
C LYS A 46 -6.90 -6.66 -3.92
N GLN A 47 -7.14 -5.35 -3.93
CA GLN A 47 -6.13 -4.31 -3.84
C GLN A 47 -5.30 -4.39 -2.54
N MET A 48 -5.86 -4.93 -1.46
CA MET A 48 -5.13 -5.18 -0.20
C MET A 48 -3.95 -6.13 -0.40
N GLN A 49 -4.07 -7.13 -1.28
CA GLN A 49 -2.96 -8.06 -1.60
C GLN A 49 -1.82 -7.36 -2.33
N GLN A 50 -2.12 -6.27 -3.04
CA GLN A 50 -1.12 -5.50 -3.80
C GLN A 50 -0.37 -4.50 -2.90
N LEU A 51 -0.96 -4.08 -1.77
CA LEU A 51 -0.31 -3.16 -0.83
C LEU A 51 0.97 -3.72 -0.21
N GLY A 52 1.11 -5.05 -0.11
CA GLY A 52 2.34 -5.69 0.34
C GLY A 52 3.56 -5.28 -0.49
N ARG A 53 3.39 -5.02 -1.79
CA ARG A 53 4.47 -4.53 -2.67
C ARG A 53 4.92 -3.12 -2.34
N LEU A 54 4.02 -2.29 -1.80
CA LEU A 54 4.37 -0.94 -1.34
C LEU A 54 5.23 -1.02 -0.09
N ALA A 55 4.97 -1.96 0.83
CA ALA A 55 5.77 -2.12 2.04
C ALA A 55 7.12 -2.81 1.79
N ALA A 56 7.25 -3.63 0.74
CA ALA A 56 8.44 -4.42 0.42
C ALA A 56 9.63 -3.62 -0.16
N ALA A 57 9.80 -2.36 0.26
CA ALA A 57 10.99 -1.58 -0.07
C ALA A 57 12.14 -1.94 0.88
N GLU A 58 13.06 -2.75 0.37
CA GLU A 58 14.48 -2.91 0.74
C GLU A 58 14.81 -2.86 2.25
N THR A 59 14.88 -4.04 2.87
CA THR A 59 15.79 -4.32 3.99
C THR A 59 17.23 -4.40 3.53
#